data_AF-A4A1X5-F1
#
_entry.id   AF-A4A1X5-F1
#
_cell.length_a   1.000
_cell.length_b   1.000
_cell.length_c   1.000
_cell.angle_alpha   90.00
_cell.angle_beta   90.00
_cell.angle_gamma   90.00
#
_symmetry.space_group_name_H-M   'P 1'
#
loop_
_entity.id
_entity.type
_entity.pdbx_description
1 polymer ?
#
loop_
_entity_poly.entity_id
_entity_poly.type
_entity_poly.pdbx_seq_one_letter_code
_entity_poly.pdbx_strand_id
1 'polypeptide(L)'
;MGIEKMPPTDPKMLRPREILRSRTQQLHQNTESQLHWDQVFSSRSAYQRFLLAMLRITIPADEAINRQLSNQEPSWLADRRTSAWLVDDFRKIEDGAVSLDDTENVADFDFVDSLAQAAGVAYVLEGSAMGGAILARSLEERLHITADSGGKYLHGYGKQTGAHWGAVTSWLDAVLTEPAMIDNAVDAAAQTFSIFGQQLHEFRS
;
A
#
# COMPACT_ATOMS: atom_id res chain seq x y z
N MET A 1 -25.62 -40.66 -7.62
CA MET A 1 -24.33 -39.95 -7.69
C MET A 1 -24.52 -38.65 -6.92
N GLY A 2 -24.09 -38.63 -5.67
CA GLY A 2 -24.40 -37.56 -4.72
C GLY A 2 -23.60 -36.31 -5.05
N ILE A 3 -24.30 -35.20 -5.24
CA ILE A 3 -23.73 -33.85 -5.25
C ILE A 3 -23.35 -33.54 -3.79
N GLU A 4 -22.07 -33.69 -3.48
CA GLU A 4 -21.51 -33.32 -2.19
C GLU A 4 -21.60 -31.79 -2.06
N LYS A 5 -22.55 -31.32 -1.24
CA LYS A 5 -22.68 -29.91 -0.90
C LYS A 5 -21.46 -29.52 -0.09
N MET A 6 -20.73 -28.52 -0.58
CA MET A 6 -19.72 -27.80 0.19
C MET A 6 -20.34 -27.34 1.53
N PRO A 7 -19.66 -27.54 2.67
CA PRO A 7 -20.23 -27.26 3.97
C PRO A 7 -20.54 -25.76 4.11
N PRO A 8 -21.61 -25.39 4.81
CA PRO A 8 -21.93 -23.98 5.06
C PRO A 8 -20.81 -23.34 5.89
N THR A 9 -20.31 -22.18 5.44
CA THR A 9 -19.37 -21.35 6.19
C THR A 9 -20.01 -20.90 7.51
N ASP A 10 -19.38 -21.23 8.64
CA ASP A 10 -19.81 -20.88 9.99
C ASP A 10 -19.99 -19.35 10.16
N PRO A 11 -21.16 -18.84 10.60
CA PRO A 11 -21.47 -17.40 10.68
C PRO A 11 -20.65 -16.57 11.69
N LYS A 12 -19.57 -17.11 12.27
CA LYS A 12 -18.67 -16.39 13.20
C LYS A 12 -17.17 -16.43 12.86
N MET A 13 -16.75 -17.02 11.74
CA MET A 13 -15.36 -16.88 11.31
C MET A 13 -15.17 -15.55 10.59
N LEU A 14 -14.39 -14.66 11.20
CA LEU A 14 -13.96 -13.42 10.57
C LEU A 14 -13.20 -13.75 9.29
N ARG A 15 -13.48 -13.00 8.23
CA ARG A 15 -12.74 -13.14 6.98
C ARG A 15 -11.29 -12.67 7.16
N PRO A 16 -10.33 -13.17 6.37
CA PRO A 16 -8.93 -12.73 6.45
C PRO A 16 -8.77 -11.20 6.47
N ARG A 17 -9.51 -10.48 5.63
CA ARG A 17 -9.50 -9.00 5.61
C ARG A 17 -9.97 -8.35 6.92
N GLU A 18 -10.86 -8.99 7.67
CA GLU A 18 -11.40 -8.48 8.94
C GLU A 18 -10.40 -8.72 10.07
N ILE A 19 -9.70 -9.86 10.04
CA ILE A 19 -8.61 -10.17 10.97
C ILE A 19 -7.44 -9.23 10.74
N LEU A 20 -6.99 -9.06 9.49
CA LEU A 20 -5.93 -8.11 9.11
C LEU A 20 -6.26 -6.71 9.63
N ARG A 21 -7.45 -6.19 9.30
CA ARG A 21 -7.90 -4.87 9.76
C ARG A 21 -7.88 -4.75 11.28
N SER A 22 -8.43 -5.74 11.99
CA SER A 22 -8.50 -5.70 13.45
C SER A 22 -7.11 -5.76 14.10
N ARG A 23 -6.23 -6.65 13.62
CA ARG A 23 -4.90 -6.85 14.21
C ARG A 23 -3.89 -5.77 13.82
N THR A 24 -4.09 -5.05 12.71
CA THR A 24 -3.22 -3.94 12.31
C THR A 24 -3.81 -2.56 12.61
N GLN A 25 -4.98 -2.47 13.26
CA GLN A 25 -5.69 -1.21 13.47
C GLN A 25 -4.83 -0.17 14.20
N GLN A 26 -4.18 -0.55 15.29
CA GLN A 26 -3.35 0.38 16.07
C GLN A 26 -2.12 0.84 15.27
N LEU A 27 -1.50 -0.06 14.49
CA LEU A 27 -0.35 0.27 13.64
C LEU A 27 -0.73 1.25 12.52
N HIS A 28 -1.89 1.03 11.90
CA HIS A 28 -2.47 1.97 10.93
C HIS A 28 -2.69 3.34 11.56
N GLN A 29 -3.39 3.41 12.70
CA GLN A 29 -3.67 4.68 13.40
C GLN A 29 -2.38 5.40 13.84
N ASN A 30 -1.37 4.67 14.29
CA ASN A 30 -0.09 5.25 14.68
C ASN A 30 0.67 5.79 13.46
N THR A 31 0.64 5.06 12.34
CA THR A 31 1.30 5.51 11.10
C THR A 31 0.63 6.76 10.58
N GLU A 32 -0.70 6.80 10.55
CA GLU A 32 -1.47 7.95 10.05
C GLU A 32 -1.36 9.18 10.96
N SER A 33 -1.52 9.01 12.28
CA SER A 33 -1.54 10.13 13.23
C SER A 33 -0.19 10.83 13.41
N GLN A 34 0.90 10.14 13.07
CA GLN A 34 2.25 10.71 13.15
C GLN A 34 2.61 11.52 11.90
N LEU A 35 1.87 11.44 10.79
CA LEU A 35 2.19 12.17 9.56
C LEU A 35 1.61 13.59 9.58
N HIS A 36 2.49 14.56 9.40
CA HIS A 36 2.13 15.97 9.28
C HIS A 36 1.98 16.33 7.82
N TRP A 37 0.77 16.14 7.28
CA TRP A 37 0.44 16.52 5.90
C TRP A 37 0.67 18.00 5.61
N ASP A 38 0.64 18.84 6.64
CA ASP A 38 1.00 20.25 6.50
C ASP A 38 2.44 20.45 6.05
N GLN A 39 3.36 19.63 6.57
CA GLN A 39 4.77 19.61 6.20
C GLN A 39 4.96 18.98 4.81
N VAL A 40 4.30 17.86 4.53
CA VAL A 40 4.36 17.18 3.22
C VAL A 40 3.94 18.12 2.09
N PHE A 41 2.84 18.87 2.27
CA PHE A 41 2.32 19.78 1.26
C PHE A 41 2.78 21.24 1.46
N SER A 42 3.87 21.47 2.21
CA SER A 42 4.41 22.82 2.43
C SER A 42 5.07 23.42 1.17
N SER A 43 5.54 22.57 0.26
CA SER A 43 6.17 22.95 -1.01
C SER A 43 6.25 21.74 -1.95
N ARG A 44 6.48 21.99 -3.24
CA ARG A 44 6.73 20.93 -4.23
C ARG A 44 7.94 20.04 -3.87
N SER A 45 9.02 20.65 -3.38
CA SER A 45 10.21 19.90 -2.93
C SER A 45 9.95 19.06 -1.67
N ALA A 46 9.09 19.52 -0.75
CA ALA A 46 8.67 18.69 0.39
C ALA A 46 7.84 17.50 -0.07
N TYR A 47 6.92 17.70 -1.02
CA TYR A 47 6.14 16.62 -1.60
C TYR A 47 6.99 15.61 -2.37
N GLN A 48 8.00 16.07 -3.14
CA GLN A 48 8.96 15.16 -3.79
C GLN A 48 9.77 14.33 -2.80
N ARG A 49 10.19 14.90 -1.66
CA ARG A 49 10.83 14.12 -0.58
C ARG A 49 9.90 13.03 -0.05
N PHE A 50 8.61 13.35 0.10
CA PHE A 50 7.61 12.35 0.47
C PHE A 50 7.49 11.24 -0.59
N LEU A 51 7.45 11.58 -1.88
CA LEU A 51 7.45 10.58 -2.95
C LEU A 51 8.70 9.71 -2.94
N LEU A 52 9.88 10.29 -2.66
CA LEU A 52 11.13 9.55 -2.52
C LEU A 52 11.11 8.60 -1.32
N ALA A 53 10.61 9.04 -0.16
CA ALA A 53 10.41 8.17 0.99
C ALA A 53 9.42 7.02 0.69
N MET A 54 8.38 7.29 -0.08
CA MET A 54 7.46 6.26 -0.58
C MET A 54 8.13 5.32 -1.59
N LEU A 55 9.05 5.80 -2.44
CA LEU A 55 9.84 4.96 -3.36
C LEU A 55 10.74 3.98 -2.61
N ARG A 56 11.37 4.42 -1.52
CA ARG A 56 12.19 3.56 -0.63
C ARG A 56 11.41 2.40 -0.03
N ILE A 57 10.09 2.53 0.11
CA ILE A 57 9.19 1.45 0.56
C ILE A 57 8.73 0.61 -0.63
N THR A 58 8.22 1.27 -1.68
CA THR A 58 7.44 0.60 -2.72
C THR A 58 8.30 -0.16 -3.71
N ILE A 59 9.54 0.27 -4.00
CA ILE A 59 10.45 -0.49 -4.86
C ILE A 59 10.71 -1.90 -4.30
N PRO A 60 11.27 -2.06 -3.08
CA PRO A 60 11.54 -3.39 -2.53
C PRO A 60 10.26 -4.18 -2.24
N ALA A 61 9.16 -3.51 -1.86
CA ALA A 61 7.88 -4.18 -1.67
C ALA A 61 7.29 -4.71 -2.99
N ASP A 62 7.42 -3.97 -4.08
CA ASP A 62 6.97 -4.40 -5.41
C ASP A 62 7.73 -5.65 -5.85
N GLU A 63 9.06 -5.66 -5.67
CA GLU A 63 9.91 -6.81 -5.96
C GLU A 63 9.52 -8.04 -5.13
N ALA A 64 9.31 -7.84 -3.82
CA ALA A 64 8.90 -8.89 -2.90
C ALA A 64 7.53 -9.49 -3.26
N ILE A 65 6.54 -8.65 -3.58
CA ILE A 65 5.21 -9.09 -4.04
C ILE A 65 5.35 -9.87 -5.35
N ASN A 66 6.03 -9.30 -6.35
CA ASN A 66 6.16 -9.90 -7.67
C ASN A 66 6.89 -11.25 -7.62
N ARG A 67 7.90 -11.40 -6.76
CA ARG A 67 8.61 -12.66 -6.53
C ARG A 67 7.66 -13.78 -6.09
N GLN A 68 6.83 -13.51 -5.09
CA GLN A 68 5.91 -14.50 -4.51
C GLN A 68 4.65 -14.74 -5.35
N LEU A 69 4.22 -13.74 -6.12
CA LEU A 69 3.03 -13.81 -6.97
C LEU A 69 3.37 -14.12 -8.44
N SER A 70 4.63 -14.38 -8.80
CA SER A 70 5.04 -14.65 -10.19
C SER A 70 4.28 -15.79 -10.89
N ASN A 71 3.80 -16.78 -10.13
CA ASN A 71 2.98 -17.89 -10.63
C ASN A 71 1.48 -17.71 -10.38
N GLN A 72 1.06 -16.53 -9.93
CA GLN A 72 -0.31 -16.16 -9.61
C GLN A 72 -0.69 -14.97 -10.50
N GLU A 73 -1.84 -15.05 -11.17
CA GLU A 73 -2.34 -13.93 -11.99
C GLU A 73 -3.65 -13.39 -11.44
N PRO A 74 -3.67 -12.86 -10.19
CA PRO A 74 -4.89 -12.27 -9.69
C PRO A 74 -5.18 -10.99 -10.48
N SER A 75 -6.46 -10.79 -10.80
CA SER A 75 -6.90 -9.75 -11.75
C SER A 75 -6.52 -8.31 -11.37
N TRP A 76 -6.23 -8.06 -10.09
CA TRP A 76 -5.81 -6.74 -9.60
C TRP A 76 -4.31 -6.48 -9.77
N LEU A 77 -3.46 -7.52 -9.88
CA LEU A 77 -2.00 -7.39 -9.82
C LEU A 77 -1.41 -6.62 -11.01
N ALA A 78 -1.94 -6.84 -12.21
CA ALA A 78 -1.42 -6.22 -13.43
C ALA A 78 -1.63 -4.70 -13.46
N ASP A 79 -2.76 -4.24 -12.95
CA ASP A 79 -3.16 -2.82 -12.97
C ASP A 79 -2.86 -2.11 -11.65
N ARG A 80 -2.13 -2.75 -10.74
CA ARG A 80 -1.90 -2.18 -9.42
C ARG A 80 -1.00 -0.95 -9.45
N ARG A 81 -1.12 -0.15 -8.39
CA ARG A 81 -0.29 1.01 -8.13
C ARG A 81 1.10 0.53 -7.69
N THR A 82 2.13 0.93 -8.42
CA THR A 82 3.52 0.51 -8.20
C THR A 82 4.43 1.72 -8.01
N SER A 83 5.68 1.45 -7.64
CA SER A 83 6.79 2.39 -7.68
C SER A 83 6.89 3.14 -9.02
N ALA A 84 6.50 2.54 -10.15
CA ALA A 84 6.48 3.21 -11.45
C ALA A 84 5.54 4.44 -11.47
N TRP A 85 4.42 4.40 -10.73
CA TRP A 85 3.52 5.56 -10.61
C TRP A 85 4.16 6.68 -9.78
N LEU A 86 4.91 6.34 -8.72
CA LEU A 86 5.64 7.32 -7.92
C LEU A 86 6.78 7.96 -8.73
N VAL A 87 7.50 7.19 -9.54
CA VAL A 87 8.54 7.72 -10.43
C VAL A 87 7.95 8.66 -11.48
N ASP A 88 6.83 8.28 -12.09
CA ASP A 88 6.12 9.15 -13.05
C ASP A 88 5.66 10.44 -12.37
N ASP A 89 5.05 10.34 -11.19
CA ASP A 89 4.61 11.50 -10.42
C ASP A 89 5.77 12.43 -10.07
N PHE A 90 6.86 11.86 -9.54
CA PHE A 90 8.05 12.63 -9.16
C PHE A 90 8.59 13.45 -10.32
N ARG A 91 8.66 12.84 -11.52
CA ARG A 91 9.20 13.47 -12.74
C ARG A 91 8.31 14.58 -13.29
N LYS A 92 7.00 14.54 -13.01
CA LYS A 92 6.02 15.55 -13.45
C LYS A 92 5.99 16.80 -12.58
N ILE A 93 6.57 16.75 -11.38
CA ILE A 93 6.61 17.90 -10.48
C ILE A 93 7.70 18.87 -10.95
N GLU A 94 7.28 19.95 -11.61
CA GLU A 94 8.16 21.06 -12.00
C GLU A 94 8.74 21.80 -10.78
N ASP A 95 9.94 22.38 -10.95
CA ASP A 95 10.66 23.17 -9.94
C ASP A 95 10.99 22.44 -8.63
N GLY A 96 10.86 21.12 -8.63
CA GLY A 96 11.22 20.27 -7.51
C GLY A 96 12.73 20.03 -7.45
N ALA A 97 13.38 20.55 -6.42
CA ALA A 97 14.84 20.53 -6.27
C ALA A 97 15.42 19.19 -5.75
N VAL A 98 14.63 18.11 -5.74
CA VAL A 98 15.01 16.80 -5.20
C VAL A 98 15.47 15.89 -6.33
N SER A 99 16.55 15.12 -6.12
CA SER A 99 17.02 14.11 -7.07
C SER A 99 16.35 12.76 -6.81
N LEU A 100 16.05 12.01 -7.87
CA LEU A 100 15.62 10.61 -7.78
C LEU A 100 16.76 9.65 -7.42
N ASP A 101 18.01 10.08 -7.57
CA ASP A 101 19.19 9.22 -7.39
C ASP A 101 19.57 9.02 -5.90
N ASP A 102 18.76 9.53 -4.97
CA ASP A 102 18.96 9.30 -3.55
C ASP A 102 18.50 7.88 -3.17
N THR A 103 19.44 6.95 -3.27
CA THR A 103 19.27 5.53 -2.96
C THR A 103 19.59 5.18 -1.50
N GLU A 104 19.78 6.17 -0.61
CA GLU A 104 20.04 5.87 0.79
C GLU A 104 18.77 5.35 1.49
N ASN A 105 18.92 4.47 2.48
CA ASN A 105 17.84 4.01 3.35
C ASN A 105 16.66 3.32 2.64
N VAL A 106 16.90 2.52 1.60
CA VAL A 106 15.85 1.65 1.03
C VAL A 106 15.34 0.66 2.10
N ALA A 107 14.04 0.43 2.14
CA ALA A 107 13.42 -0.48 3.12
C ALA A 107 13.76 -1.94 2.82
N ASP A 108 13.81 -2.76 3.87
CA ASP A 108 14.05 -4.19 3.77
C ASP A 108 12.73 -4.98 3.76
N PHE A 109 12.52 -5.79 2.72
CA PHE A 109 11.38 -6.71 2.56
C PHE A 109 11.83 -8.17 2.41
N ASP A 110 13.04 -8.53 2.85
CA ASP A 110 13.56 -9.91 2.79
C ASP A 110 12.78 -10.89 3.68
N PHE A 111 11.99 -10.39 4.63
CA PHE A 111 11.04 -11.19 5.42
C PHE A 111 9.89 -11.78 4.59
N VAL A 112 9.72 -11.36 3.32
CA VAL A 112 8.68 -11.85 2.42
C VAL A 112 9.19 -13.07 1.64
N ASP A 113 9.01 -14.23 2.25
CA ASP A 113 9.42 -15.55 1.74
C ASP A 113 8.26 -16.45 1.30
N SER A 114 7.00 -16.02 1.50
CA SER A 114 5.80 -16.79 1.19
C SER A 114 4.67 -15.96 0.57
N LEU A 115 3.72 -16.66 -0.07
CA LEU A 115 2.49 -16.07 -0.61
C LEU A 115 1.69 -15.32 0.48
N ALA A 116 1.62 -15.88 1.69
CA ALA A 116 0.88 -15.29 2.79
C ALA A 116 1.47 -13.95 3.24
N GLN A 117 2.79 -13.84 3.38
CA GLN A 117 3.42 -12.57 3.73
C GLN A 117 3.26 -11.54 2.60
N ALA A 118 3.42 -11.95 1.33
CA ALA A 118 3.19 -11.06 0.19
C ALA A 118 1.75 -10.54 0.15
N ALA A 119 0.77 -11.38 0.49
CA ALA A 119 -0.62 -10.97 0.67
C ALA A 119 -0.78 -9.92 1.78
N GLY A 120 -0.05 -10.06 2.89
CA GLY A 120 0.02 -9.06 3.96
C GLY A 120 0.60 -7.71 3.51
N VAL A 121 1.68 -7.73 2.74
CA VAL A 121 2.27 -6.50 2.18
C VAL A 121 1.32 -5.83 1.19
N ALA A 122 0.73 -6.61 0.27
CA ALA A 122 -0.24 -6.12 -0.70
C ALA A 122 -1.47 -5.51 -0.02
N TYR A 123 -1.96 -6.11 1.07
CA TYR A 123 -3.04 -5.55 1.88
C TYR A 123 -2.74 -4.11 2.36
N VAL A 124 -1.52 -3.85 2.81
CA VAL A 124 -1.13 -2.50 3.30
C VAL A 124 -0.98 -1.52 2.14
N LEU A 125 -0.25 -1.91 1.08
CA LEU A 125 0.02 -1.02 -0.05
C LEU A 125 -1.25 -0.65 -0.82
N GLU A 126 -2.08 -1.63 -1.16
CA GLU A 126 -3.32 -1.40 -1.89
C GLU A 126 -4.38 -0.75 -0.99
N GLY A 127 -4.40 -1.10 0.29
CA GLY A 127 -5.30 -0.48 1.28
C GLY A 127 -5.01 1.01 1.46
N SER A 128 -3.74 1.43 1.40
CA SER A 128 -3.36 2.85 1.54
C SER A 128 -3.90 3.76 0.43
N ALA A 129 -4.33 3.21 -0.72
CA ALA A 129 -5.01 3.99 -1.77
C ALA A 129 -6.40 4.48 -1.34
N MET A 130 -7.06 3.81 -0.38
CA MET A 130 -8.42 4.16 0.05
C MET A 130 -8.52 5.51 0.75
N GLY A 131 -7.48 5.91 1.50
CA GLY A 131 -7.40 7.23 2.15
C GLY A 131 -6.90 8.35 1.24
N GLY A 132 -6.43 8.00 0.04
CA GLY A 132 -5.73 8.93 -0.85
C GLY A 132 -6.58 10.08 -1.36
N ALA A 133 -7.91 9.93 -1.47
CA ALA A 133 -8.78 10.96 -2.03
C ALA A 133 -8.78 12.29 -1.25
N ILE A 134 -8.68 12.23 0.08
CA ILE A 134 -8.60 13.43 0.92
C ILE A 134 -7.26 14.12 0.71
N LEU A 135 -6.18 13.34 0.70
CA LEU A 135 -4.82 13.83 0.49
C LEU A 135 -4.62 14.42 -0.91
N ALA A 136 -5.20 13.79 -1.92
CA ALA A 136 -5.23 14.27 -3.30
C ALA A 136 -5.91 15.63 -3.42
N ARG A 137 -7.04 15.83 -2.75
CA ARG A 137 -7.69 17.16 -2.69
C ARG A 137 -6.77 18.19 -2.05
N SER A 138 -6.14 17.87 -0.92
CA SER A 138 -5.22 18.81 -0.26
C SER A 138 -3.98 19.11 -1.11
N LEU A 139 -3.48 18.14 -1.86
CA LEU A 139 -2.38 18.31 -2.81
C LEU A 139 -2.77 19.30 -3.93
N GLU A 140 -3.97 19.14 -4.51
CA GLU A 140 -4.51 20.05 -5.52
C GLU A 140 -4.71 21.47 -4.96
N GLU A 141 -5.30 21.61 -3.77
CA GLU A 141 -5.60 22.89 -3.15
C GLU A 141 -4.34 23.67 -2.74
N ARG A 142 -3.30 22.98 -2.23
CA ARG A 142 -2.11 23.63 -1.67
C ARG A 142 -0.96 23.79 -2.66
N LEU A 143 -0.79 22.85 -3.60
CA LEU A 143 0.35 22.82 -4.53
C LEU A 143 -0.05 22.90 -6.02
N HIS A 144 -1.36 22.92 -6.32
CA HIS A 144 -1.90 22.89 -7.68
C HIS A 144 -1.42 21.69 -8.50
N ILE A 145 -1.23 20.55 -7.83
CA ILE A 145 -0.82 19.28 -8.46
C ILE A 145 -2.03 18.36 -8.55
N THR A 146 -2.40 17.97 -9.77
CA THR A 146 -3.48 17.02 -10.07
C THR A 146 -2.93 15.62 -10.35
N ALA A 147 -3.81 14.65 -10.60
CA ALA A 147 -3.40 13.31 -11.05
C ALA A 147 -2.50 13.33 -12.31
N ASP A 148 -2.70 14.29 -13.22
CA ASP A 148 -1.96 14.36 -14.48
C ASP A 148 -0.62 15.08 -14.34
N SER A 149 -0.43 15.87 -13.28
CA SER A 149 0.75 16.72 -13.06
C SER A 149 1.58 16.32 -11.84
N GLY A 150 1.52 15.04 -11.45
CA GLY A 150 2.38 14.49 -10.39
C GLY A 150 1.67 14.02 -9.12
N GLY A 151 0.34 13.88 -9.14
CA GLY A 151 -0.46 13.42 -8.00
C GLY A 151 -1.16 12.07 -8.21
N LYS A 152 -0.85 11.32 -9.27
CA LYS A 152 -1.56 10.09 -9.64
C LYS A 152 -1.58 9.05 -8.52
N TYR A 153 -0.46 8.87 -7.83
CA TYR A 153 -0.28 7.91 -6.76
C TYR A 153 -1.24 8.17 -5.60
N LEU A 154 -1.41 9.43 -5.17
CA LEU A 154 -2.36 9.78 -4.10
C LEU A 154 -3.81 9.72 -4.58
N HIS A 155 -4.07 9.98 -5.87
CA HIS A 155 -5.41 9.78 -6.46
C HIS A 155 -5.81 8.30 -6.54
N GLY A 156 -4.85 7.38 -6.46
CA GLY A 156 -5.10 5.95 -6.61
C GLY A 156 -5.76 5.63 -7.94
N TYR A 157 -6.80 4.79 -7.91
CA TYR A 157 -7.55 4.38 -9.11
C TYR A 157 -8.76 5.30 -9.38
N GLY A 158 -8.78 6.51 -8.83
CA GLY A 158 -9.90 7.44 -8.94
C GLY A 158 -11.22 6.83 -8.49
N LYS A 159 -12.23 6.84 -9.38
CA LYS A 159 -13.55 6.24 -9.09
C LYS A 159 -13.50 4.71 -8.94
N GLN A 160 -12.45 4.06 -9.42
CA GLN A 160 -12.30 2.60 -9.36
C GLN A 160 -11.59 2.13 -8.08
N THR A 161 -11.14 3.04 -7.21
CA THR A 161 -10.37 2.66 -6.00
C THR A 161 -11.10 1.65 -5.12
N GLY A 162 -12.40 1.86 -4.89
CA GLY A 162 -13.22 0.90 -4.13
C GLY A 162 -13.38 -0.46 -4.82
N ALA A 163 -13.50 -0.48 -6.16
CA ALA A 163 -13.62 -1.72 -6.93
C ALA A 163 -12.30 -2.50 -6.96
N HIS A 164 -11.17 -1.80 -7.14
CA HIS A 164 -9.84 -2.38 -7.06
C HIS A 164 -9.59 -2.98 -5.67
N TRP A 165 -9.90 -2.25 -4.60
CA TRP A 165 -9.80 -2.77 -3.24
C TRP A 165 -10.71 -3.98 -2.97
N GLY A 166 -11.91 -3.99 -3.58
CA GLY A 166 -12.79 -5.15 -3.61
C GLY A 166 -12.09 -6.40 -4.17
N ALA A 167 -11.46 -6.27 -5.34
CA ALA A 167 -10.73 -7.36 -5.99
C ALA A 167 -9.56 -7.87 -5.14
N VAL A 168 -8.79 -6.97 -4.52
CA VAL A 168 -7.69 -7.33 -3.60
C VAL A 168 -8.24 -8.13 -2.41
N THR A 169 -9.28 -7.63 -1.74
CA THR A 169 -9.83 -8.31 -0.55
C THR A 169 -10.51 -9.64 -0.88
N SER A 170 -11.16 -9.77 -2.04
CA SER A 170 -11.68 -11.06 -2.52
C SER A 170 -10.56 -12.05 -2.80
N TRP A 171 -9.42 -11.60 -3.32
CA TRP A 171 -8.24 -12.44 -3.49
C TRP A 171 -7.64 -12.87 -2.14
N LEU A 172 -7.53 -11.95 -1.16
CA LEU A 172 -7.09 -12.28 0.20
C LEU A 172 -7.96 -13.37 0.83
N ASP A 173 -9.28 -13.24 0.71
CA ASP A 173 -10.24 -14.22 1.22
C ASP A 173 -10.07 -15.60 0.53
N ALA A 174 -9.62 -15.63 -0.72
CA ALA A 174 -9.42 -16.86 -1.48
C ALA A 174 -8.07 -17.55 -1.21
N VAL A 175 -7.01 -16.80 -0.93
CA VAL A 175 -5.65 -17.37 -0.74
C VAL A 175 -5.30 -17.63 0.72
N LEU A 176 -5.87 -16.90 1.68
CA LEU A 176 -5.58 -17.06 3.11
C LEU A 176 -6.57 -18.04 3.75
N THR A 177 -6.46 -19.32 3.39
CA THR A 177 -7.43 -20.35 3.77
C THR A 177 -7.15 -21.03 5.11
N GLU A 178 -5.95 -20.85 5.67
CA GLU A 178 -5.52 -21.48 6.91
C GLU A 178 -5.16 -20.43 7.98
N PRO A 179 -5.39 -20.70 9.28
CA PRO A 179 -5.03 -19.78 10.36
C PRO A 179 -3.55 -19.34 10.32
N ALA A 180 -2.63 -20.28 10.06
CA ALA A 180 -1.20 -19.97 9.98
C ALA A 180 -0.85 -19.02 8.82
N MET A 181 -1.57 -19.12 7.69
CA MET A 181 -1.40 -18.17 6.58
C MET A 181 -1.90 -16.77 6.96
N ILE A 182 -3.03 -16.71 7.66
CA ILE A 182 -3.56 -15.43 8.15
C ILE A 182 -2.59 -14.80 9.13
N ASP A 183 -2.01 -15.57 10.06
CA ASP A 183 -1.02 -15.06 11.01
C ASP A 183 0.22 -14.52 10.30
N ASN A 184 0.78 -15.27 9.34
CA ASN A 184 1.91 -14.82 8.52
C ASN A 184 1.59 -13.54 7.74
N ALA A 185 0.38 -13.43 7.18
CA ALA A 185 -0.06 -12.23 6.47
C ALA A 185 -0.19 -11.02 7.41
N VAL A 186 -0.70 -11.22 8.63
CA VAL A 186 -0.79 -10.14 9.61
C VAL A 186 0.59 -9.69 10.07
N ASP A 187 1.50 -10.62 10.33
CA ASP A 187 2.84 -10.28 10.78
C ASP A 187 3.61 -9.50 9.70
N ALA A 188 3.45 -9.88 8.43
CA ALA A 188 3.98 -9.12 7.29
C ALA A 188 3.35 -7.73 7.14
N ALA A 189 2.02 -7.62 7.31
CA ALA A 189 1.33 -6.33 7.29
C ALA A 189 1.81 -5.43 8.44
N ALA A 190 2.02 -5.99 9.63
CA ALA A 190 2.54 -5.27 10.79
C ALA A 190 3.96 -4.76 10.57
N GLN A 191 4.85 -5.58 10.01
CA GLN A 191 6.19 -5.18 9.61
C GLN A 191 6.16 -4.08 8.55
N THR A 192 5.25 -4.17 7.58
CA THR A 192 5.06 -3.13 6.56
C THR A 192 4.66 -1.80 7.19
N PHE A 193 3.72 -1.75 8.14
CA PHE A 193 3.40 -0.51 8.87
C PHE A 193 4.60 0.05 9.67
N SER A 194 5.41 -0.82 10.27
CA SER A 194 6.65 -0.39 10.95
C SER A 194 7.62 0.28 9.97
N ILE A 195 7.80 -0.31 8.77
CA ILE A 195 8.63 0.23 7.69
C ILE A 195 8.10 1.60 7.22
N PHE A 196 6.79 1.73 6.98
CA PHE A 196 6.17 3.04 6.68
C PHE A 196 6.54 4.06 7.73
N GLY A 197 6.51 3.65 9.00
CA GLY A 197 6.88 4.53 10.07
C GLY A 197 8.33 4.97 10.09
N GLN A 198 9.26 4.05 9.85
CA GLN A 198 10.68 4.37 9.77
C GLN A 198 11.00 5.27 8.57
N GLN A 199 10.43 4.97 7.41
CA GLN A 199 10.72 5.69 6.16
C GLN A 199 10.12 7.09 6.13
N LEU A 200 8.95 7.28 6.74
CA LEU A 200 8.27 8.57 6.79
C LEU A 200 8.60 9.40 8.04
N HIS A 201 9.65 9.03 8.79
CA HIS A 201 9.99 9.67 10.05
C HIS A 201 10.27 11.18 9.93
N GLU A 202 10.79 11.63 8.78
CA GLU A 202 11.09 13.05 8.54
C GLU A 202 9.83 13.94 8.47
N PHE A 203 8.66 13.32 8.25
CA PHE A 203 7.35 13.99 8.21
C PHE A 203 6.57 13.83 9.52
N ARG A 204 7.24 13.39 10.59
CA ARG A 204 6.66 13.21 11.92
C ARG A 204 6.95 14.40 12.83
N SER A 205 6.07 14.63 13.80
CA SER A 205 6.30 15.50 14.96
C SER A 205 7.07 14.80 16.05
#